data_AF-A0A1C6FX48-F1
#
_entry.id   AF-A0A1C6FX48-F1
#
_cell.length_a   1.000
_cell.length_b   1.000
_cell.length_c   1.000
_cell.angle_alpha   90.00
_cell.angle_beta   90.00
_cell.angle_gamma   90.00
#
_symmetry.space_group_name_H-M   'P 1'
#
loop_
_entity.id
_entity.type
_entity.pdbx_description
1 polymer ?
#
loop_
_entity_poly.entity_id
_entity_poly.type
_entity_poly.pdbx_seq_one_letter_code
_entity_poly.pdbx_strand_id
1 'polypeptide(L)' 'MRVVDVAVRQCYRFNCPNCGSRLEADCGDLVDIGGKTSRFWCPVCRKERYVPWSALRKRVVYEDKSAE' A
#
# COMPACT_ATOMS: atom_id res chain seq x y z
N MET A 1 10.46 8.52 -29.53
CA MET A 1 9.77 7.80 -28.44
C MET A 1 10.69 7.85 -27.23
N ARG A 2 10.46 8.77 -26.28
CA ARG A 2 11.26 8.87 -25.04
C ARG A 2 10.79 7.78 -24.09
N VAL A 3 11.73 7.05 -23.50
CA VAL A 3 11.44 5.99 -22.53
C VAL A 3 10.74 6.64 -21.34
N VAL A 4 9.52 6.17 -21.10
CA VAL A 4 8.63 6.65 -20.04
C VAL A 4 8.95 5.82 -18.81
N ASP A 5 9.23 6.50 -17.70
CA ASP A 5 9.33 6.01 -16.34
C ASP A 5 8.88 4.55 -16.11
N VAL A 6 9.80 3.69 -15.67
CA VAL A 6 9.47 2.29 -15.36
C VAL A 6 8.68 2.25 -14.07
N ALA A 7 7.44 1.77 -14.12
CA ALA A 7 6.63 1.50 -12.93
C ALA A 7 7.26 0.35 -12.14
N VAL A 8 8.00 0.68 -11.08
CA VAL A 8 8.79 -0.29 -10.30
C VAL A 8 7.99 -0.95 -9.17
N ARG A 9 6.97 -0.27 -8.63
CA ARG A 9 6.24 -0.79 -7.47
C ARG A 9 4.80 -0.30 -7.40
N GLN A 10 3.86 -1.22 -7.18
CA GLN A 10 2.46 -0.89 -6.87
C GLN A 10 2.20 -1.17 -5.39
N CYS A 11 1.81 -0.11 -4.68
CA CYS A 11 1.54 -0.16 -3.25
C CYS A 11 0.21 0.53 -2.92
N TYR A 12 -0.28 0.28 -1.72
CA TYR A 12 -1.46 0.94 -1.16
C TYR A 12 -1.07 1.81 0.02
N ARG A 13 -1.56 3.05 0.01
CA ARG A 13 -1.49 3.97 1.15
C ARG A 13 -2.82 4.00 1.87
N PHE A 14 -2.77 3.95 3.20
CA PHE A 14 -3.94 3.97 4.05
C PHE A 14 -3.56 4.41 5.46
N ASN A 15 -4.56 4.70 6.28
CA ASN A 15 -4.34 4.95 7.70
C ASN A 15 -4.80 3.72 8.49
N CYS A 16 -4.04 3.32 9.50
CA CYS A 16 -4.48 2.29 10.41
C CYS A 16 -5.77 2.78 11.13
N PRO A 17 -6.88 2.03 11.06
CA PRO A 17 -8.14 2.48 11.68
C PRO A 17 -8.10 2.46 13.21
N ASN A 18 -7.06 1.85 13.81
CA ASN A 18 -6.94 1.76 15.27
C ASN A 18 -6.02 2.82 15.87
N CYS A 19 -4.87 3.13 15.25
CA CYS A 19 -3.92 4.11 15.77
C CYS A 19 -3.82 5.38 14.92
N GLY A 20 -4.50 5.47 13.78
CA GLY A 20 -4.48 6.63 12.88
C GLY A 20 -3.17 6.80 12.09
N SER A 21 -2.15 5.98 12.33
CA SER A 21 -0.86 6.08 11.66
C SER A 21 -0.99 5.86 10.15
N ARG A 22 -0.29 6.68 9.38
CA ARG A 22 -0.22 6.56 7.92
C ARG A 22 0.75 5.44 7.55
N LEU A 23 0.25 4.47 6.78
CA LEU A 23 0.97 3.27 6.38
C LEU A 23 1.00 3.15 4.85
N GLU A 24 1.99 2.40 4.37
CA GLU A 24 2.13 1.97 2.99
C GLU A 24 2.43 0.47 3.01
N ALA A 25 1.70 -0.31 2.22
CA ALA A 25 1.87 -1.75 2.12
C ALA A 25 1.84 -2.16 0.64
N ASP A 26 2.62 -3.17 0.27
CA ASP A 26 2.55 -3.71 -1.07
C ASP A 26 1.26 -4.52 -1.26
N CYS A 27 0.85 -4.71 -2.52
CA CYS A 27 -0.34 -5.52 -2.82
C CYS A 27 -0.24 -6.94 -2.23
N GLY A 28 0.97 -7.48 -2.07
CA GLY A 28 1.21 -8.81 -1.47
C GLY A 28 1.12 -8.85 0.06
N ASP A 29 1.26 -7.71 0.74
CA ASP A 29 1.24 -7.64 2.21
C ASP A 29 -0.18 -7.56 2.78
N LEU A 30 -1.17 -7.25 1.93
CA LEU A 30 -2.57 -7.13 2.29
C LEU A 30 -3.32 -8.43 1.94
N VAL A 31 -3.69 -9.19 2.96
CA VAL A 31 -4.42 -10.45 2.77
C VAL A 31 -5.93 -10.16 2.72
N ASP A 32 -6.56 -10.36 1.57
CA ASP A 32 -8.03 -10.27 1.48
C ASP A 32 -8.69 -11.44 2.22
N ILE A 33 -9.63 -11.11 3.10
CA ILE A 33 -10.35 -12.09 3.93
C ILE A 33 -11.87 -12.12 3.67
N GLY A 34 -12.36 -11.38 2.68
CA GLY A 34 -13.81 -11.34 2.40
C GLY A 34 -14.25 -10.36 1.32
N GLY A 35 -13.38 -9.99 0.37
CA GLY A 35 -13.68 -9.16 -0.80
C GLY A 35 -13.94 -7.68 -0.52
N LYS A 36 -13.99 -7.28 0.76
CA LYS A 36 -14.24 -5.90 1.19
C LYS A 36 -13.23 -5.40 2.22
N THR A 37 -12.47 -6.32 2.82
CA THR A 37 -11.59 -6.05 3.95
C THR A 37 -10.30 -6.80 3.78
N SER A 38 -9.18 -6.07 3.89
CA SER A 38 -7.84 -6.64 3.93
C SER A 38 -7.33 -6.70 5.36
N ARG A 39 -6.68 -7.81 5.70
CA ARG A 39 -5.88 -7.98 6.91
C ARG A 39 -4.44 -7.52 6.64
N PHE A 40 -3.85 -6.84 7.62
CA PHE A 40 -2.48 -6.35 7.59
C PHE A 40 -1.86 -6.33 8.99
N TRP A 41 -0.54 -6.35 9.08
CA TRP A 41 0.16 -6.11 10.34
C TRP A 41 0.40 -4.61 10.53
N CYS A 42 -0.08 -4.04 11.63
CA CYS A 42 0.23 -2.65 11.95
C CYS A 42 1.51 -2.58 12.80
N PRO A 43 2.61 -1.97 12.30
CA PRO A 43 3.86 -1.89 13.04
C PRO A 43 3.75 -1.01 14.29
N VAL A 44 2.81 -0.05 14.31
CA VAL A 44 2.57 0.83 15.45
C VAL A 44 1.74 0.15 16.53
N CYS A 45 0.64 -0.52 16.14
CA CYS A 45 -0.16 -1.31 17.10
C CYS A 45 0.54 -2.60 17.54
N ARG A 46 1.54 -3.06 16.78
CA ARG A 46 2.20 -4.37 16.94
C ARG A 46 1.19 -5.52 17.00
N LYS A 47 0.15 -5.45 16.16
CA LYS A 47 -0.94 -6.42 16.06
C LYS A 47 -1.48 -6.49 14.64
N GLU A 48 -2.09 -7.62 14.30
CA GLU A 48 -2.91 -7.77 13.10
C GLU A 48 -4.14 -6.87 13.19
N ARG A 49 -4.44 -6.18 12.09
CA ARG A 49 -5.54 -5.24 11.95
C ARG A 49 -6.21 -5.44 10.60
N TYR A 50 -7.38 -4.82 10.47
CA TYR A 50 -8.22 -4.92 9.29
C TYR A 50 -8.46 -3.52 8.74
N VAL A 51 -8.44 -3.39 7.43
CA VAL A 51 -8.72 -2.14 6.72
C VAL A 51 -9.67 -2.43 5.56
N PRO A 52 -10.75 -1.66 5.40
CA PRO A 52 -11.63 -1.83 4.25
C PRO A 52 -10.94 -1.39 2.97
N TRP A 53 -11.24 -2.03 1.85
CA TRP A 53 -10.67 -1.69 0.54
C TRP A 53 -10.97 -0.23 0.14
N SER A 54 -12.11 0.29 0.56
CA SER A 54 -12.51 1.68 0.34
C SER A 54 -11.57 2.69 1.02
N ALA A 55 -10.76 2.29 2.00
CA ALA A 55 -9.76 3.13 2.65
C ALA A 55 -8.35 3.00 2.02
N LEU A 56 -8.13 2.02 1.14
CA LEU A 56 -6.87 1.84 0.43
C LEU A 56 -6.78 2.83 -0.74
N ARG A 57 -5.62 3.44 -0.93
CA ARG A 57 -5.33 4.34 -2.06
C ARG A 57 -4.14 3.79 -2.84
N LYS A 58 -4.41 3.31 -4.05
CA LYS A 58 -3.39 2.77 -4.95
C LYS A 58 -2.37 3.86 -5.29
N ARG A 59 -1.09 3.51 -5.21
CA ARG A 59 0.02 4.35 -5.64
C ARG A 59 0.96 3.52 -6.49
N VAL A 60 1.34 4.08 -7.63
CA VAL A 60 2.39 3.53 -8.48
C VAL A 60 3.64 4.36 -8.23
N VAL A 61 4.73 3.69 -7.87
CA VAL A 61 6.06 4.29 -7.75
C VAL A 61 6.78 4.03 -9.06
N TYR A 62 7.31 5.11 -9.63
CA TYR A 62 8.08 5.13 -10.85
C TYR A 62 9.53 5.41 -10.50
N GLU A 63 10.46 4.70 -11.12
CA GLU A 63 11.89 4.98 -10.97
C GLU A 63 12.34 5.84 -12.15
N ASP A 64 12.90 7.01 -11.82
CA ASP A 64 13.37 7.98 -12.80
C ASP A 64 14.77 7.55 -13.26
N LYS A 65 14.86 6.97 -14.46
CA LYS A 65 16.13 6.58 -15.08
C LYS A 65 16.89 7.76 -15.70
N SER A 66 16.50 9.00 -15.40
CA SER A 66 17.08 10.21 -16.00
C SER A 66 18.25 10.81 -15.19
N ALA A 67 18.74 10.13 -14.15
CA ALA A 67 19.78 10.62 -13.25
C ALA A 67 21.16 9.95 -13.45
N GLU A 68 21.43 9.39 -14.63
CA GLU A 68 22.77 8.92 -15.05
C GLU A 68 23.27 9.70 -16.27
#